data_AF-A0A838IAJ6-F1
#
_entry.id   AF-A0A838IAJ6-F1
#
_cell.length_a   1.000
_cell.length_b   1.000
_cell.length_c   1.000
_cell.angle_alpha   90.00
_cell.angle_beta   90.00
_cell.angle_gamma   90.00
#
_symmetry.space_group_name_H-M   'P 1'
#
loop_
_entity.id
_entity.type
_entity.pdbx_description
1 polymer ?
#
loop_
_entity_poly.entity_id
_entity_poly.type
_entity_poly.pdbx_seq_one_letter_code
_entity_poly.pdbx_strand_id
1 'polypeptide(L)' 'MAAVRTVRTKKRCCKSGPRCKRCPVVAKRLVKQGHAVPLGGRTFEVRAPKRAVKLARKR' A
#
# COMPACT_ATOMS: atom_id res chain seq x y z
N MET A 1 6.44 15.41 -5.71
CA MET A 1 6.19 15.34 -4.26
C MET A 1 5.38 14.09 -3.92
N ALA A 2 5.85 13.26 -3.00
CA ALA A 2 5.10 12.09 -2.53
C ALA A 2 4.10 12.54 -1.46
N ALA A 3 2.81 12.38 -1.72
CA ALA A 3 1.78 12.69 -0.75
C ALA A 3 1.79 11.65 0.37
N VAL A 4 1.93 12.10 1.61
CA VAL A 4 1.77 11.26 2.80
C VAL A 4 0.28 10.96 2.95
N ARG A 5 -0.07 9.67 3.06
CA ARG A 5 -1.45 9.23 3.19
C ARG A 5 -1.57 8.10 4.18
N THR A 6 -2.45 8.28 5.17
CA THR A 6 -2.86 7.20 6.07
C THR A 6 -3.87 6.30 5.36
N VAL A 7 -3.56 5.02 5.24
CA VAL A 7 -4.39 4.02 4.56
C VAL A 7 -4.68 2.86 5.50
N ARG A 8 -5.98 2.63 5.77
CA ARG A 8 -6.44 1.40 6.40
C ARG A 8 -6.65 0.30 5.35
N THR A 9 -5.96 -0.81 5.52
CA THR A 9 -6.03 -1.97 4.62
C THR A 9 -7.25 -2.83 4.92
N LYS A 10 -7.71 -3.56 3.89
CA LYS A 10 -8.75 -4.58 4.02
C LYS A 10 -8.24 -5.76 4.86
N LYS A 11 -9.17 -6.55 5.43
CA LYS A 11 -8.84 -7.79 6.14
C LYS A 11 -8.17 -8.83 5.22
N ARG A 12 -8.59 -8.90 3.95
CA ARG A 12 -8.15 -9.90 2.97
C ARG A 12 -7.71 -9.25 1.66
N CYS A 13 -6.86 -9.95 0.90
CA CYS A 13 -6.45 -9.54 -0.44
C CYS A 13 -7.66 -9.50 -1.38
N CYS A 14 -7.77 -8.47 -2.22
CA CYS A 14 -8.88 -8.31 -3.16
C CYS A 14 -8.82 -9.26 -4.37
N LYS A 15 -7.68 -9.93 -4.61
CA LYS A 15 -7.40 -10.81 -5.75
C LYS A 15 -7.58 -10.20 -7.17
N SER A 16 -8.06 -8.95 -7.27
CA SER A 16 -8.17 -8.18 -8.53
C SER A 16 -6.80 -7.87 -9.17
N GLY A 17 -6.76 -7.79 -10.50
CA GLY A 17 -5.63 -7.28 -11.27
C GLY A 17 -6.05 -6.01 -12.03
N PRO A 18 -5.55 -4.80 -11.68
CA PRO A 18 -4.58 -4.49 -10.62
C PRO A 18 -5.19 -4.50 -9.21
N ARG A 19 -4.36 -4.83 -8.20
CA ARG A 19 -4.79 -4.83 -6.79
C ARG A 19 -5.28 -3.45 -6.36
N CYS A 20 -6.25 -3.39 -5.44
CA CYS A 20 -6.80 -2.12 -4.97
C CYS A 20 -5.83 -1.38 -4.03
N LYS A 21 -6.03 -0.07 -3.86
CA LYS A 21 -5.19 0.80 -3.02
C LYS A 21 -5.20 0.43 -1.53
N ARG A 22 -6.26 -0.25 -1.07
CA ARG A 22 -6.41 -0.72 0.33
C ARG A 22 -6.00 -2.20 0.49
N CYS A 23 -5.35 -2.81 -0.49
CA CYS A 23 -4.99 -4.22 -0.43
C CYS A 23 -3.85 -4.44 0.59
N PRO A 24 -3.96 -5.39 1.53
CA PRO A 24 -2.91 -5.65 2.52
C PRO A 24 -1.59 -6.06 1.86
N VAL A 25 -1.62 -6.74 0.72
CA VAL A 25 -0.39 -7.12 -0.01
C VAL A 25 0.30 -5.91 -0.61
N VAL A 26 -0.45 -4.92 -1.11
CA VAL A 26 0.11 -3.68 -1.65
C VAL A 26 0.78 -2.89 -0.54
N ALA A 27 0.14 -2.77 0.62
CA ALA A 27 0.74 -2.12 1.78
C ALA A 27 2.04 -2.82 2.22
N LYS A 28 2.02 -4.15 2.36
CA LYS A 28 3.23 -4.93 2.69
C LYS A 28 4.36 -4.74 1.67
N ARG A 29 4.05 -4.67 0.36
CA ARG A 29 5.04 -4.37 -0.68
C ARG A 29 5.62 -2.97 -0.54
N LEU A 30 4.78 -1.97 -0.28
CA LEU A 30 5.25 -0.59 -0.06
C LEU A 30 6.11 -0.47 1.20
N VAL A 31 5.77 -1.21 2.27
CA VAL A 31 6.61 -1.29 3.48
C VAL A 31 7.97 -1.90 3.15
N LYS A 32 8.01 -3.03 2.43
CA LYS A 32 9.27 -3.67 2.00
C LYS A 32 10.14 -2.75 1.11
N GLN A 33 9.51 -1.84 0.37
CA GLN A 33 10.19 -0.85 -0.47
C GLN A 33 10.60 0.42 0.29
N GLY A 34 10.36 0.51 1.62
CA GLY A 34 10.64 1.70 2.41
C GLY A 34 9.71 2.89 2.13
N HIS A 35 8.58 2.65 1.46
CA HIS A 35 7.62 3.68 1.08
C HIS A 35 6.38 3.72 1.99
N ALA A 36 6.30 2.87 3.00
CA ALA A 36 5.22 2.89 3.98
C ALA A 36 5.68 2.42 5.37
N VAL A 37 5.05 2.96 6.41
CA VAL A 37 5.29 2.63 7.82
C VAL A 37 3.99 2.12 8.45
N PRO A 38 3.99 0.98 9.17
CA PRO A 38 2.82 0.53 9.91
C PRO A 38 2.58 1.45 11.12
N LEU A 39 1.36 1.99 11.24
CA LEU A 39 0.94 2.79 12.39
C LEU A 39 0.20 1.96 13.46
N GLY A 40 -0.10 0.69 13.16
CA GLY A 40 -0.81 -0.22 14.07
C GLY A 40 -1.98 -0.93 13.41
N GLY A 41 -2.22 -2.18 13.81
CA GLY A 41 -3.27 -3.03 13.28
C GLY A 41 -3.20 -3.19 11.76
N ARG A 42 -4.17 -2.60 11.04
CA ARG A 42 -4.26 -2.64 9.57
C ARG A 42 -3.99 -1.28 8.93
N THR A 43 -3.45 -0.33 9.67
CA THR A 43 -3.25 1.06 9.25
C THR A 43 -1.78 1.30 8.91
N PHE A 44 -1.54 1.94 7.77
CA PHE A 44 -0.20 2.25 7.27
C PHE A 44 -0.15 3.71 6.85
N GLU A 45 0.95 4.37 7.17
CA GLU A 45 1.31 5.65 6.59
C GLU A 45 2.09 5.39 5.30
N VAL A 46 1.58 5.84 4.16
CA VAL A 46 2.21 5.64 2.86
C VAL A 46 2.81 6.95 2.39
N ARG A 47 4.13 6.96 2.19
CA ARG A 47 4.91 8.04 1.60
C ARG A 47 5.57 7.55 0.31
N ALA A 48 4.72 7.26 -0.69
CA ALA A 48 5.14 6.62 -1.94
C ALA A 48 4.92 7.55 -3.16
N PRO A 49 5.84 7.57 -4.14
CA PRO A 49 5.57 8.20 -5.43
C PRO A 49 4.50 7.42 -6.21
N LYS A 50 3.78 8.10 -7.12
CA LYS A 50 2.71 7.48 -7.96
C LYS A 50 3.21 6.23 -8.72
N ARG A 51 4.49 6.22 -9.15
CA ARG A 51 5.13 5.10 -9.85
C ARG A 51 5.25 3.85 -8.96
N ALA A 52 5.76 4.01 -7.74
CA ALA A 52 5.88 2.92 -6.78
C ALA A 52 4.50 2.30 -6.43
N VAL A 53 3.48 3.14 -6.25
CA VAL A 53 2.11 2.65 -5.99
C VAL A 53 1.56 1.85 -7.18
N LYS A 54 1.81 2.27 -8.43
CA LYS A 54 1.39 1.50 -9.62
C LYS A 54 2.09 0.14 -9.68
N LEU A 55 3.40 0.09 -9.41
CA LEU A 55 4.18 -1.15 -9.39
C LEU A 55 3.71 -2.10 -8.29
N ALA A 56 3.51 -1.60 -7.07
CA ALA A 56 3.06 -2.42 -5.94
C ALA A 56 1.67 -3.05 -6.19
N ARG A 57 0.83 -2.42 -7.01
CA ARG A 57 -0.52 -2.88 -7.40
C ARG A 57 -0.56 -3.90 -8.54
N LYS A 58 0.52 -4.08 -9.31
CA LYS A 58 0.60 -5.15 -10.31
C LYS A 58 0.51 -6.51 -9.60
N ARG A 59 -0.08 -7.53 -10.25
CA ARG A 59 -0.19 -8.85 -9.62
C ARG A 59 1.22 -9.43 -9.44
#